data_AF-T2M428-F1
#
_entry.id   AF-T2M428-F1
#
_cell.length_a   1.000
_cell.length_b   1.000
_cell.length_c   1.000
_cell.angle_alpha   90.00
_cell.angle_beta   90.00
_cell.angle_gamma   90.00
#
_symmetry.space_group_name_H-M   'P 1'
#
loop_
_entity.id
_entity.type
_entity.pdbx_description
1 polymer ?
#
loop_
_entity_poly.entity_id
_entity_poly.type
_entity_poly.pdbx_seq_one_letter_code
_entity_poly.pdbx_strand_id
1 'polypeptide(L)'
;VFSFIMDKKSPKLVILEYLQQQNRPYSAIDIFNNLHKELGKTVVVKTLETLAEEKKIIEKIYGKQKIYSPIQNENECHDESQVKSLDILIADLQEKVSILQQESKQLEGQLANFKNQLTTDEAKIKIQYLEKENMALKEKIFTLKDNKNSVTKEDFKKIQSKKDLATTFWRKRKRMANDILDTILEGYPKSKKELLDETGLETDEDVGVVMNK
;
A
#
# COMPACT_ATOMS: atom_id res chain seq x y z
N VAL A 1 -14.19 6.72 -26.60
CA VAL A 1 -14.94 7.66 -27.48
C VAL A 1 -14.87 7.25 -28.95
N PHE A 2 -13.69 6.90 -29.50
CA PHE A 2 -13.56 6.41 -30.89
C PHE A 2 -14.41 5.17 -31.23
N SER A 3 -14.47 4.19 -30.32
CA SER A 3 -15.19 2.92 -30.53
C SER A 3 -16.73 3.06 -30.65
N PHE A 4 -17.33 4.16 -30.21
CA PHE A 4 -18.81 4.32 -30.20
C PHE A 4 -19.37 5.04 -31.45
N ILE A 5 -18.53 5.70 -32.25
CA ILE A 5 -18.96 6.51 -33.41
C ILE A 5 -19.07 5.67 -34.70
N MET A 6 -18.56 4.44 -34.70
CA MET A 6 -18.20 3.70 -35.91
C MET A 6 -19.25 2.70 -36.43
N ASP A 7 -20.33 2.43 -35.69
CA ASP A 7 -21.22 1.29 -35.98
C ASP A 7 -22.15 1.47 -37.20
N LYS A 8 -22.08 2.62 -37.91
CA LYS A 8 -22.84 2.90 -39.15
C LYS A 8 -22.11 3.74 -40.21
N LYS A 9 -20.80 4.01 -40.09
CA LYS A 9 -20.07 4.82 -41.08
C LYS A 9 -19.44 3.95 -42.17
N SER A 10 -19.64 4.33 -43.43
CA SER A 10 -18.98 3.70 -44.58
C SER A 10 -17.45 3.69 -44.39
N PRO A 11 -16.73 2.61 -44.76
CA PRO A 11 -15.25 2.55 -44.68
C PRO A 11 -14.55 3.76 -45.29
N LYS A 12 -15.17 4.34 -46.32
CA LYS A 12 -14.70 5.54 -47.02
C LYS A 12 -14.77 6.80 -46.17
N LEU A 13 -15.87 6.98 -45.43
CA LEU A 13 -16.03 8.12 -44.52
C LEU A 13 -15.04 8.02 -43.36
N VAL A 14 -14.88 6.82 -42.81
CA VAL A 14 -13.94 6.55 -41.72
C VAL A 14 -12.51 6.94 -42.10
N ILE A 15 -12.04 6.46 -43.25
CA ILE A 15 -10.67 6.71 -43.71
C ILE A 15 -10.46 8.18 -44.05
N LEU A 16 -11.46 8.84 -44.68
CA LEU A 16 -11.39 10.25 -45.01
C LEU A 16 -11.36 11.13 -43.75
N GLU A 17 -12.26 10.88 -42.80
CA GLU A 17 -12.30 11.60 -41.51
C GLU A 17 -11.00 11.39 -40.74
N TYR A 18 -10.47 10.17 -40.71
CA TYR A 18 -9.19 9.88 -40.06
C TYR A 18 -8.04 10.69 -40.69
N LEU A 19 -7.92 10.67 -42.02
CA LEU A 19 -6.86 11.43 -42.72
C LEU A 19 -6.98 12.93 -42.48
N GLN A 20 -8.20 13.49 -42.51
CA GLN A 20 -8.45 14.90 -42.25
C GLN A 20 -8.15 15.29 -40.81
N GLN A 21 -8.56 14.49 -39.82
CA GLN A 21 -8.31 14.76 -38.40
C GLN A 21 -6.81 14.70 -38.05
N GLN A 22 -6.09 13.73 -38.60
CA GLN A 22 -4.67 13.59 -38.31
C GLN A 22 -3.80 14.56 -39.11
N ASN A 23 -4.28 15.01 -40.28
CA ASN A 23 -3.61 15.91 -41.21
C ASN A 23 -2.13 15.54 -41.47
N ARG A 24 -1.85 14.24 -41.63
CA ARG A 24 -0.51 13.67 -41.80
C ARG A 24 -0.48 12.67 -42.97
N PRO A 25 0.64 12.57 -43.71
CA PRO A 25 0.81 11.56 -44.73
C PRO A 25 1.03 10.18 -44.12
N TYR A 26 0.32 9.16 -44.63
CA TYR A 26 0.42 7.78 -44.16
C TYR A 26 0.46 6.78 -45.32
N SER A 27 1.04 5.60 -45.09
CA SER A 27 0.86 4.46 -46.00
C SER A 27 -0.45 3.72 -45.70
N ALA A 28 -0.93 2.90 -46.64
CA ALA A 28 -2.10 2.05 -46.42
C ALA A 28 -1.92 1.06 -45.23
N ILE A 29 -0.67 0.65 -44.95
CA ILE A 29 -0.36 -0.22 -43.81
C ILE A 29 -0.48 0.56 -42.50
N ASP A 30 0.01 1.80 -42.46
CA ASP A 30 -0.08 2.64 -41.27
C ASP A 30 -1.54 2.96 -40.93
N ILE A 31 -2.36 3.29 -41.94
CA ILE A 31 -3.79 3.55 -41.74
C ILE A 31 -4.50 2.29 -41.23
N PHE A 32 -4.19 1.11 -41.78
CA PHE A 32 -4.74 -0.16 -41.29
C PHE A 32 -4.40 -0.42 -39.82
N ASN A 33 -3.16 -0.12 -39.40
CA ASN A 33 -2.73 -0.29 -38.01
C ASN A 33 -3.32 0.77 -37.08
N ASN A 34 -3.38 2.02 -37.51
CA ASN A 34 -3.88 3.16 -36.72
C ASN A 34 -5.40 3.09 -36.52
N LEU A 35 -6.12 2.47 -37.45
CA LEU A 35 -7.55 2.12 -37.29
C LEU A 35 -7.75 0.83 -36.49
N HIS A 36 -6.76 0.40 -35.70
CA HIS A 36 -6.82 -0.79 -34.83
C HIS A 36 -7.28 -2.08 -35.52
N LYS A 37 -7.02 -2.22 -36.83
CA LYS A 37 -7.45 -3.36 -37.65
C LYS A 37 -8.98 -3.56 -37.72
N GLU A 38 -9.77 -2.52 -37.46
CA GLU A 38 -11.23 -2.55 -37.56
C GLU A 38 -11.71 -2.76 -39.01
N LEU A 39 -10.96 -2.23 -39.99
CA LEU A 39 -11.19 -2.46 -41.41
C LEU A 39 -10.19 -3.48 -41.95
N GLY A 40 -10.65 -4.44 -42.77
CA GLY A 40 -9.75 -5.40 -43.42
C GLY A 40 -8.70 -4.71 -44.29
N LYS A 41 -7.45 -5.19 -44.27
CA LYS A 41 -6.32 -4.58 -44.99
C LYS A 41 -6.62 -4.30 -46.47
N THR A 42 -7.25 -5.26 -47.15
CA THR A 42 -7.64 -5.11 -48.56
C THR A 42 -8.71 -4.04 -48.76
N VAL A 43 -9.63 -3.89 -47.80
CA VAL A 43 -10.67 -2.86 -47.82
C VAL A 43 -10.02 -1.48 -47.68
N VAL A 44 -9.06 -1.32 -46.77
CA VAL A 44 -8.33 -0.07 -46.57
C VAL A 44 -7.59 0.35 -47.84
N VAL A 45 -6.83 -0.56 -48.45
CA VAL A 45 -6.09 -0.29 -49.70
C VAL A 45 -7.05 0.15 -50.81
N LYS A 46 -8.10 -0.64 -51.08
CA LYS A 46 -9.08 -0.32 -52.13
C LYS A 46 -9.76 1.02 -51.88
N THR A 47 -10.14 1.30 -50.64
CA THR A 47 -10.84 2.54 -50.30
C THR A 47 -9.92 3.76 -50.47
N LEU A 48 -8.64 3.64 -50.15
CA LEU A 48 -7.64 4.70 -50.37
C LEU A 48 -7.42 4.96 -51.87
N GLU A 49 -7.31 3.90 -52.67
CA GLU A 49 -7.20 4.02 -54.13
C GLU A 49 -8.44 4.70 -54.72
N THR A 50 -9.65 4.27 -54.32
CA THR A 50 -10.90 4.93 -54.75
C THR A 50 -10.97 6.40 -54.30
N LEU A 51 -10.54 6.73 -53.08
CA LEU A 51 -10.52 8.10 -52.58
C LEU A 51 -9.51 8.98 -53.34
N ALA A 52 -8.38 8.40 -53.76
CA ALA A 52 -7.38 9.08 -54.57
C ALA A 52 -7.87 9.29 -56.01
N GLU A 53 -8.53 8.29 -56.62
CA GLU A 53 -9.18 8.39 -57.92
C GLU A 53 -10.27 9.47 -57.94
N GLU A 54 -11.07 9.54 -56.87
CA GLU A 54 -12.07 10.59 -56.67
C GLU A 54 -11.46 11.98 -56.35
N LYS A 55 -10.14 12.09 -56.28
CA LYS A 55 -9.41 13.32 -55.92
C LYS A 55 -9.87 13.92 -54.59
N LYS A 56 -10.22 13.07 -53.63
CA LYS A 56 -10.55 13.49 -52.25
C LYS A 56 -9.33 13.48 -51.33
N ILE A 57 -8.32 12.72 -51.71
CA ILE A 57 -7.01 12.64 -51.04
C ILE A 57 -5.91 12.68 -52.09
N ILE A 58 -4.71 13.05 -51.67
CA ILE A 58 -3.51 13.07 -52.51
C ILE A 58 -2.83 11.72 -52.39
N GLU A 59 -2.62 11.03 -53.51
CA GLU A 59 -1.76 9.85 -53.62
C GLU A 59 -0.42 10.23 -54.23
N LYS A 60 0.67 9.81 -53.59
CA LYS A 60 2.03 9.97 -54.12
C LYS A 60 2.80 8.66 -54.02
N ILE A 61 3.42 8.28 -55.13
CA ILE A 61 4.17 7.03 -55.25
C ILE A 61 5.66 7.31 -54.98
N TYR A 62 6.21 6.58 -54.02
CA TYR A 62 7.63 6.61 -53.65
C TYR A 62 8.22 5.22 -53.85
N GLY A 63 8.83 4.99 -55.02
CA GLY A 63 9.35 3.67 -55.39
C GLY A 63 8.23 2.63 -55.46
N LYS A 64 8.26 1.64 -54.55
CA LYS A 64 7.24 0.59 -54.44
C LYS A 64 6.09 0.94 -53.47
N GLN A 65 6.18 2.05 -52.74
CA GLN A 65 5.21 2.40 -51.70
C GLN A 65 4.33 3.57 -52.13
N LYS A 66 3.06 3.53 -51.72
CA LYS A 66 2.08 4.61 -51.91
C LYS A 66 1.85 5.33 -50.59
N ILE A 67 1.91 6.66 -50.63
CA ILE A 67 1.63 7.54 -49.50
C ILE A 67 0.36 8.34 -49.82
N TYR A 68 -0.55 8.38 -48.85
CA TYR A 68 -1.82 9.08 -48.93
C TYR A 68 -1.84 10.23 -47.93
N SER A 69 -2.29 11.41 -48.36
CA SER A 69 -2.42 12.60 -47.53
C SER A 69 -3.77 13.27 -47.79
N PRO A 70 -4.42 13.91 -46.79
CA PRO A 70 -5.56 14.78 -47.07
C PRO A 70 -5.14 15.96 -47.96
N ILE A 71 -6.10 16.49 -48.71
CA ILE A 71 -5.92 17.71 -49.51
C ILE A 71 -5.90 18.90 -48.55
N GLN A 72 -4.81 19.67 -48.59
CA GLN A 72 -4.69 20.93 -47.86
C GLN A 72 -5.13 22.07 -48.79
N ASN A 73 -6.04 22.93 -48.31
CA ASN A 73 -6.55 24.05 -49.09
C ASN A 73 -5.55 25.22 -49.02
N GLU A 74 -4.90 25.55 -50.13
CA GLU A 74 -3.93 26.67 -50.19
C GLU A 74 -4.58 28.04 -49.93
N ASN A 75 -5.92 28.14 -50.06
CA ASN A 75 -6.67 29.38 -49.82
C ASN A 75 -6.87 29.69 -48.32
N GLU A 76 -6.52 28.78 -47.42
CA GLU A 76 -6.54 28.98 -45.96
C GLU A 76 -5.16 29.40 -45.42
N CYS A 77 -4.31 29.98 -46.27
CA CYS A 77 -3.06 30.59 -45.82
C CYS A 77 -3.40 31.86 -45.04
N HIS A 78 -3.43 31.74 -43.71
CA HIS A 78 -3.59 32.88 -42.81
C HIS A 78 -2.47 33.89 -43.02
N ASP A 79 -2.81 35.17 -43.03
CA ASP A 79 -1.79 36.22 -43.07
C ASP A 79 -0.93 36.22 -41.79
N GLU A 80 0.26 36.81 -41.85
CA GLU A 80 1.20 36.81 -40.72
C GLU A 80 0.64 37.52 -39.47
N SER A 81 -0.31 38.45 -39.64
CA SER A 81 -0.98 39.14 -38.53
C SER A 81 -1.98 38.23 -37.82
N GLN A 82 -2.74 37.42 -38.57
CA GLN A 82 -3.67 36.43 -38.04
C GLN A 82 -2.93 35.36 -37.25
N VAL A 83 -1.80 34.86 -37.77
CA VAL A 83 -0.94 33.89 -37.05
C VAL A 83 -0.47 34.47 -35.72
N LYS A 84 0.05 35.71 -35.71
CA LYS A 84 0.46 36.39 -34.46
C LYS A 84 -0.70 36.57 -33.48
N SER A 85 -1.90 36.89 -33.97
CA SER A 85 -3.09 37.02 -33.10
C SER A 85 -3.51 35.69 -32.48
N LEU A 86 -3.38 34.59 -33.22
CA LEU A 86 -3.64 33.23 -32.73
C LEU A 86 -2.59 32.82 -31.69
N ASP A 87 -1.31 33.13 -31.90
CA ASP A 87 -0.25 32.84 -30.93
C ASP A 87 -0.48 33.57 -29.59
N ILE A 88 -0.92 34.83 -29.64
CA ILE A 88 -1.30 35.59 -28.44
C ILE A 88 -2.49 34.92 -27.73
N LEU A 89 -3.51 34.51 -28.49
CA LEU A 89 -4.68 33.82 -27.94
C LEU A 89 -4.30 32.46 -27.33
N ILE A 90 -3.41 31.70 -27.96
CA ILE A 90 -2.90 30.43 -27.44
C ILE A 90 -2.18 30.67 -26.11
N ALA A 91 -1.31 31.68 -26.03
CA ALA A 91 -0.59 32.01 -24.81
C ALA A 91 -1.55 32.40 -23.66
N ASP A 92 -2.54 33.25 -23.93
CA ASP A 92 -3.57 33.66 -22.95
C ASP A 92 -4.42 32.48 -22.48
N LEU A 93 -4.83 31.60 -23.40
CA LEU A 93 -5.59 30.39 -23.04
C LEU A 93 -4.74 29.39 -22.25
N GLN A 94 -3.46 29.23 -22.58
CA GLN A 94 -2.54 28.38 -21.82
C GLN A 94 -2.34 28.89 -20.39
N GLU A 95 -2.21 30.21 -20.21
CA GLU A 95 -2.11 30.83 -18.90
C GLU A 95 -3.39 30.62 -18.09
N LYS A 96 -4.57 30.86 -18.68
CA LYS A 96 -5.87 30.60 -18.05
C LYS A 96 -6.05 29.14 -17.63
N VAL A 97 -5.66 28.20 -18.49
CA VAL A 97 -5.70 26.76 -18.17
C VAL A 97 -4.78 26.45 -16.98
N SER A 98 -3.57 27.02 -16.95
CA SER A 98 -2.64 26.83 -15.84
C SER A 98 -3.21 27.32 -14.51
N ILE A 99 -3.79 28.53 -14.50
CA ILE A 99 -4.41 29.14 -13.30
C ILE A 99 -5.56 28.26 -12.80
N LEU A 100 -6.51 27.91 -13.68
CA LEU A 100 -7.67 27.10 -13.31
C LEU A 100 -7.28 25.70 -12.81
N GLN A 101 -6.24 25.09 -13.40
CA GLN A 101 -5.71 23.81 -12.92
C GLN A 101 -5.11 23.93 -11.51
N GLN A 102 -4.43 25.04 -11.21
CA GLN A 102 -3.89 25.28 -9.88
C GLN A 102 -5.01 25.50 -8.85
N GLU A 103 -6.03 26.28 -9.19
CA GLU A 103 -7.21 26.50 -8.33
C GLU A 103 -7.96 25.18 -8.07
N SER A 104 -8.16 24.35 -9.09
CA SER A 104 -8.80 23.04 -8.95
C SER A 104 -8.03 22.15 -7.97
N LYS A 105 -6.71 22.07 -8.10
CA LYS A 105 -5.86 21.30 -7.18
C LYS A 105 -5.93 21.81 -5.74
N GLN A 106 -5.98 23.13 -5.56
CA GLN A 106 -6.11 23.72 -4.23
C GLN A 106 -7.46 23.38 -3.60
N LEU A 107 -8.57 23.52 -4.35
CA LEU A 107 -9.91 23.19 -3.88
C LEU A 107 -10.08 21.69 -3.60
N GLU A 108 -9.52 20.83 -4.45
CA GLU A 108 -9.49 19.38 -4.21
C GLU A 108 -8.74 19.04 -2.91
N GLY A 109 -7.60 19.70 -2.66
CA GLY A 109 -6.85 19.54 -1.41
C GLY A 109 -7.64 19.98 -0.18
N GLN A 110 -8.33 21.13 -0.24
CA GLN A 110 -9.20 21.59 0.85
C GLN A 110 -10.36 20.62 1.09
N LEU A 111 -11.00 20.15 0.02
CA LEU A 111 -12.10 19.20 0.10
C LEU A 111 -11.66 17.86 0.69
N ALA A 112 -10.48 17.35 0.30
CA ALA A 112 -9.90 16.15 0.89
C ALA A 112 -9.62 16.34 2.40
N ASN A 113 -9.09 17.49 2.80
CA ASN A 113 -8.87 17.81 4.20
C ASN A 113 -10.18 17.82 5.00
N PHE A 114 -11.22 18.48 4.49
CA PHE A 114 -12.52 18.52 5.17
C PHE A 114 -13.20 17.14 5.23
N LYS A 115 -13.10 16.32 4.18
CA LYS A 115 -13.65 14.95 4.19
C LYS A 115 -12.97 14.03 5.21
N ASN A 116 -11.70 14.29 5.53
CA ASN A 116 -10.94 13.49 6.48
C ASN A 116 -11.08 14.00 7.93
N GLN A 117 -11.80 15.08 8.15
CA GLN A 117 -12.10 15.60 9.48
C GLN A 117 -13.44 15.06 9.96
N LEU A 118 -13.53 14.80 11.26
CA LEU A 118 -14.81 14.52 11.91
C LEU A 118 -15.72 15.75 11.76
N THR A 119 -16.98 15.51 11.47
CA THR A 119 -17.99 16.55 11.58
C THR A 119 -18.12 16.99 13.04
N THR A 120 -18.63 18.21 13.25
CA THR A 120 -18.80 18.75 14.61
C THR A 120 -19.68 17.86 15.49
N ASP A 121 -20.71 17.22 14.91
CA ASP A 121 -21.61 16.35 15.66
C ASP A 121 -20.96 15.00 15.98
N GLU A 122 -20.23 14.40 15.05
CA GLU A 122 -19.44 13.19 15.33
C GLU A 122 -18.35 13.45 16.37
N ALA A 123 -17.70 14.62 16.31
CA ALA A 123 -16.71 15.03 17.30
C ALA A 123 -17.34 15.16 18.70
N LYS A 124 -18.54 15.74 18.83
CA LYS A 124 -19.28 15.80 20.11
C LYS A 124 -19.59 14.42 20.65
N ILE A 125 -20.08 13.51 19.80
CA ILE A 125 -20.36 12.11 20.20
C ILE A 125 -19.07 11.44 20.67
N LYS A 126 -17.97 11.63 19.95
CA LYS A 126 -16.68 11.03 20.29
C LYS A 126 -16.12 11.56 21.61
N ILE A 127 -16.25 12.87 21.86
CA ILE A 127 -15.86 13.49 23.13
C ILE A 127 -16.64 12.87 24.28
N GLN A 128 -17.97 12.79 24.18
CA GLN A 128 -18.81 12.20 25.23
C GLN A 128 -18.44 10.74 25.52
N TYR A 129 -18.14 9.96 24.47
CA TYR A 129 -17.67 8.59 24.62
C TYR A 129 -16.32 8.52 25.36
N LEU A 130 -15.34 9.32 24.94
CA LEU A 130 -14.00 9.35 25.55
C LEU A 130 -14.03 9.87 26.99
N GLU A 131 -14.92 10.79 27.33
CA GLU A 131 -15.12 11.25 28.70
C GLU A 131 -15.64 10.13 29.60
N LYS A 132 -16.65 9.38 29.13
CA LYS A 132 -17.18 8.21 29.86
C LYS A 132 -16.10 7.13 30.04
N GLU A 133 -15.35 6.82 28.99
CA GLU A 133 -14.26 5.85 29.06
C GLU A 133 -13.16 6.29 30.04
N ASN A 134 -12.79 7.56 30.01
CA ASN A 134 -11.83 8.12 30.97
C ASN A 134 -12.33 8.04 32.41
N MET A 135 -13.61 8.30 32.67
CA MET A 135 -14.19 8.14 34.01
C MET A 135 -14.08 6.68 34.47
N ALA A 136 -14.50 5.73 33.64
CA ALA A 136 -14.43 4.30 33.96
C ALA A 136 -12.98 3.81 34.21
N LEU A 137 -12.02 4.27 33.40
CA LEU A 137 -10.61 3.94 33.60
C LEU A 137 -10.06 4.55 34.89
N LYS A 138 -10.45 5.78 35.23
CA LYS A 138 -10.05 6.43 36.50
C LYS A 138 -10.60 5.66 37.71
N GLU A 139 -11.86 5.25 37.66
CA GLU A 139 -12.46 4.41 38.72
C GLU A 139 -11.73 3.07 38.84
N LYS A 140 -11.42 2.42 37.71
CA LYS A 140 -10.64 1.17 37.71
C LYS A 140 -9.24 1.35 38.29
N ILE A 141 -8.57 2.47 38.00
CA ILE A 141 -7.28 2.78 38.61
C ILE A 141 -7.43 3.02 40.11
N PHE A 142 -8.48 3.72 40.53
CA PHE A 142 -8.76 3.96 41.94
C PHE A 142 -8.97 2.65 42.70
N THR A 143 -9.82 1.75 42.21
CA THR A 143 -10.07 0.45 42.86
C THR A 143 -8.82 -0.43 42.91
N LEU A 144 -8.02 -0.45 41.84
CA LEU A 144 -6.75 -1.19 41.82
C LEU A 144 -5.70 -0.61 42.78
N LYS A 145 -5.69 0.71 43.00
CA LYS A 145 -4.81 1.36 43.97
C LYS A 145 -5.26 1.18 45.41
N ASP A 146 -6.58 1.20 45.65
CA ASP A 146 -7.16 1.04 46.99
C ASP A 146 -7.08 -0.42 47.48
N ASN A 147 -7.10 -1.39 46.55
CA ASN A 147 -6.76 -2.77 46.84
C ASN A 147 -5.29 -2.87 47.30
N LYS A 148 -5.08 -2.87 48.63
CA LYS A 148 -3.80 -2.88 49.37
C LYS A 148 -2.81 -4.02 49.05
N ASN A 149 -3.08 -4.87 48.06
CA ASN A 149 -2.20 -5.96 47.63
C ASN A 149 -1.19 -5.52 46.53
N SER A 150 -0.85 -4.23 46.46
CA SER A 150 0.11 -3.74 45.48
C SER A 150 1.54 -3.90 46.01
N VAL A 151 2.20 -5.00 45.61
CA VAL A 151 3.64 -5.15 45.80
C VAL A 151 4.35 -4.25 44.80
N THR A 152 5.23 -3.37 45.28
CA THR A 152 6.02 -2.52 44.37
C THR A 152 6.93 -3.39 43.50
N LYS A 153 7.26 -2.90 42.29
CA LYS A 153 8.21 -3.61 41.42
C LYS A 153 9.56 -3.86 42.11
N GLU A 154 9.97 -2.97 43.02
CA GLU A 154 11.20 -3.10 43.79
C GLU A 154 11.10 -4.19 44.85
N ASP A 155 9.99 -4.23 45.61
CA ASP A 155 9.77 -5.28 46.61
C ASP A 155 9.62 -6.65 45.96
N PHE A 156 8.95 -6.72 44.81
CA PHE A 156 8.86 -7.94 44.02
C PHE A 156 10.26 -8.43 43.60
N LYS A 157 11.12 -7.54 43.08
CA LYS A 157 12.50 -7.89 42.74
C LYS A 157 13.31 -8.34 43.95
N LYS A 158 13.20 -7.66 45.10
CA LYS A 158 13.90 -8.04 46.33
C LYS A 158 13.47 -9.44 46.80
N ILE A 159 12.16 -9.73 46.80
CA ILE A 159 11.61 -11.04 47.17
C ILE A 159 12.09 -12.11 46.19
N GLN A 160 12.04 -11.83 44.88
CA GLN A 160 12.52 -12.74 43.85
C GLN A 160 14.01 -13.05 44.02
N SER A 161 14.87 -12.04 44.20
CA SER A 161 16.31 -12.26 44.44
C SER A 161 16.58 -13.05 45.71
N LYS A 162 15.82 -12.82 46.80
CA LYS A 162 15.94 -13.62 48.03
C LYS A 162 15.54 -15.07 47.79
N LYS A 163 14.46 -15.32 47.05
CA LYS A 163 14.02 -16.66 46.66
C LYS A 163 15.08 -17.36 45.81
N ASP A 164 15.65 -16.67 44.82
CA ASP A 164 16.67 -17.22 43.94
C ASP A 164 17.96 -17.58 44.71
N LEU A 165 18.39 -16.70 45.62
CA LEU A 165 19.51 -16.96 46.52
C LEU A 165 19.25 -18.15 47.45
N ALA A 166 18.07 -18.21 48.08
CA ALA A 166 17.69 -19.31 48.97
C ALA A 166 17.68 -20.65 48.20
N THR A 167 17.12 -20.66 47.00
CA THR A 167 17.08 -21.84 46.11
C THR A 167 18.51 -22.27 45.70
N THR A 168 19.37 -21.30 45.39
CA THR A 168 20.79 -21.55 45.05
C THR A 168 21.54 -22.18 46.23
N PHE A 169 21.38 -21.63 47.44
CA PHE A 169 22.02 -22.18 48.63
C PHE A 169 21.50 -23.57 48.99
N TRP A 170 20.19 -23.79 48.87
CA TRP A 170 19.59 -25.10 49.08
C TRP A 170 20.17 -26.15 48.12
N ARG A 171 20.24 -25.87 46.81
CA ARG A 171 20.86 -26.76 45.83
C ARG A 171 22.33 -27.06 46.14
N LYS A 172 23.11 -26.03 46.50
CA LYS A 172 24.53 -26.19 46.86
C LYS A 172 24.70 -27.04 48.11
N ARG A 173 23.92 -26.79 49.16
CA ARG A 173 23.97 -27.53 50.43
C ARG A 173 23.52 -28.98 50.25
N LYS A 174 22.45 -29.23 49.49
CA LYS A 174 22.00 -30.61 49.16
C LYS A 174 23.09 -31.39 48.44
N ARG A 175 23.76 -30.77 47.45
CA ARG A 175 24.89 -31.40 46.75
C ARG A 175 26.03 -31.75 47.70
N MET A 176 26.50 -30.79 48.51
CA MET A 176 27.58 -31.03 49.46
C MET A 176 27.23 -32.13 50.48
N ALA A 177 25.99 -32.14 50.99
CA ALA A 177 25.53 -33.19 51.89
C ALA A 177 25.52 -34.56 51.22
N ASN A 178 25.05 -34.64 49.96
CA ASN A 178 25.08 -35.89 49.19
C ASN A 178 26.52 -36.35 48.89
N ASP A 179 27.42 -35.44 48.52
CA ASP A 179 28.83 -35.78 48.26
C ASP A 179 29.50 -36.37 49.53
N ILE A 180 29.20 -35.80 50.71
CA ILE A 180 29.68 -36.31 52.00
C ILE A 180 29.07 -37.69 52.30
N LEU A 181 27.75 -37.85 52.09
CA LEU A 181 27.07 -39.13 52.28
C LEU A 181 27.64 -40.22 51.37
N ASP A 182 27.87 -39.91 50.10
CA ASP A 182 28.41 -40.86 49.13
C ASP A 182 29.86 -41.24 49.50
N THR A 183 30.68 -40.30 49.99
CA THR A 183 32.03 -40.59 50.52
C THR A 183 31.99 -41.54 51.72
N ILE A 184 31.03 -41.35 52.64
CA ILE A 184 30.86 -42.25 53.79
C ILE A 184 30.41 -43.64 53.32
N LEU A 185 29.52 -43.70 52.33
CA LEU A 185 28.98 -44.94 51.79
C LEU A 185 30.03 -45.82 51.10
N GLU A 186 31.10 -45.24 50.55
CA GLU A 186 32.22 -46.01 49.97
C GLU A 186 32.87 -46.97 50.98
N GLY A 187 32.85 -46.63 52.27
CA GLY A 187 33.40 -47.45 53.35
C GLY A 187 32.35 -48.11 54.26
N TYR A 188 31.06 -47.93 53.98
CA TYR A 188 29.99 -48.36 54.87
C TYR A 188 29.41 -49.73 54.47
N PRO A 189 29.27 -50.70 55.41
CA PRO A 189 28.93 -52.08 55.09
C PRO A 189 27.44 -52.32 54.78
N LYS A 190 26.58 -51.29 54.93
CA LYS A 190 25.11 -51.36 54.81
C LYS A 190 24.58 -50.39 53.73
N SER A 191 23.27 -50.41 53.50
CA SER A 191 22.64 -49.58 52.46
C SER A 191 22.54 -48.10 52.84
N LYS A 192 22.41 -47.21 51.83
CA LYS A 192 22.20 -45.77 52.01
C LYS A 192 20.99 -45.44 52.88
N LYS A 193 19.92 -46.22 52.76
CA LYS A 193 18.68 -46.02 53.54
C LYS A 193 18.92 -46.28 55.03
N GLU A 194 19.60 -47.38 55.35
CA GLU A 194 19.94 -47.72 56.74
C GLU A 194 20.89 -46.69 57.35
N LEU A 195 21.83 -46.14 56.56
CA LEU A 195 22.71 -45.05 57.02
C LEU A 195 21.91 -43.78 57.36
N LEU A 196 20.96 -43.39 56.51
CA LEU A 196 20.11 -42.21 56.74
C LEU A 196 19.21 -42.40 57.96
N ASP A 197 18.63 -43.58 58.13
CA ASP A 197 17.81 -43.94 59.29
C ASP A 197 18.64 -43.97 60.59
N GLU A 198 19.86 -44.52 60.56
CA GLU A 198 20.78 -44.56 61.71
C GLU A 198 21.31 -43.17 62.10
N THR A 199 21.51 -42.27 61.12
CA THR A 199 21.99 -40.90 61.35
C THR A 199 20.88 -39.88 61.61
N GLY A 200 19.61 -40.26 61.39
CA GLY A 200 18.45 -39.39 61.53
C GLY A 200 18.34 -38.31 60.46
N LEU A 201 18.89 -38.55 59.25
CA LEU A 201 18.85 -37.61 58.14
C LEU A 201 17.63 -37.84 57.25
N GLU A 202 16.76 -36.84 57.18
CA GLU A 202 15.58 -36.82 56.30
C GLU A 202 15.91 -36.14 54.97
N THR A 203 15.43 -36.70 53.86
CA THR A 203 15.59 -36.12 52.52
C THR A 203 14.45 -35.15 52.18
N ASP A 204 14.65 -34.25 51.21
CA ASP A 204 13.58 -33.35 50.74
C ASP A 204 12.35 -34.16 50.26
N GLU A 205 12.61 -35.34 49.69
CA GLU A 205 11.61 -36.27 49.20
C GLU A 205 10.79 -36.88 50.36
N ASP A 206 11.41 -37.15 51.52
CA ASP A 206 10.75 -37.68 52.72
C ASP A 206 9.79 -36.66 53.36
N VAL A 207 10.11 -35.36 53.26
CA VAL A 207 9.25 -34.26 53.75
C VAL A 207 8.29 -33.72 52.67
N GLY A 208 8.22 -34.36 51.50
CA GLY A 208 7.28 -34.01 50.43
C GLY A 208 7.61 -32.70 49.70
N VAL A 209 8.85 -32.23 49.78
CA VAL A 209 9.29 -30.97 49.21
C VAL A 209 9.89 -31.18 47.83
N VAL A 210 9.25 -30.62 46.80
CA VAL A 210 9.75 -30.67 45.42
C VAL A 210 10.41 -29.34 45.07
N MET A 211 11.72 -29.37 44.81
CA MET A 211 12.42 -28.23 44.23
C MET A 211 11.88 -27.95 42.83
N ASN A 212 11.31 -26.75 42.64
CA ASN A 212 10.94 -26.30 41.30
C ASN A 212 12.22 -26.14 40.45
N LYS A 213 12.18 -26.64 39.21
CA LYS A 213 13.30 -26.63 38.26
C LYS A 213 13.76 -25.21 37.95
#